data_AF-A0A3D3ECD8-F1
#
_entry.id   AF-A0A3D3ECD8-F1
#
_cell.length_a   1.000
_cell.length_b   1.000
_cell.length_c   1.000
_cell.angle_alpha   90.00
_cell.angle_beta   90.00
_cell.angle_gamma   90.00
#
_symmetry.space_group_name_H-M   'P 1'
#
loop_
_entity.id
_entity.type
_entity.pdbx_description
1 polymer ?
#
loop_
_entity_poly.entity_id
_entity_poly.type
_entity_poly.pdbx_seq_one_letter_code
_entity_poly.pdbx_strand_id
1 'polypeptide(L)'
;HAAMPHQSRDTVVIASTLVSQLQTIVSRNVAPLDSCVMSVTQIHAGAAYNVVPENAHIAGTVRYFREEVCNLAMQRMQAICDGIAAAYEVEINLDMRNVFDVLVNDHELSDAYIDAATDILGAENVSDISVPATGSEDFADML
;
A
#
# COMPACT_ATOMS: atom_id res chain seq x y z
N HIS A 1 4.93 -32.52 5.63
CA HIS A 1 4.31 -32.73 6.97
C HIS A 1 5.04 -31.84 7.98
N ALA A 2 4.37 -31.25 8.98
CA ALA A 2 5.02 -30.31 9.93
C ALA A 2 6.20 -30.91 10.70
N ALA A 3 6.21 -32.23 10.91
CA ALA A 3 7.33 -32.95 11.53
C ALA A 3 8.58 -33.13 10.62
N MET A 4 8.53 -32.72 9.35
CA MET A 4 9.65 -32.85 8.40
C MET A 4 9.94 -31.51 7.70
N PRO A 5 10.31 -30.45 8.44
CA PRO A 5 10.43 -29.09 7.88
C PRO A 5 11.52 -28.96 6.81
N HIS A 6 12.59 -29.77 6.89
CA HIS A 6 13.68 -29.81 5.90
C HIS A 6 13.25 -30.27 4.50
N GLN A 7 12.04 -30.85 4.35
CA GLN A 7 11.47 -31.29 3.07
C GLN A 7 10.42 -30.30 2.53
N SER A 8 10.29 -29.12 3.14
CA SER A 8 9.27 -28.13 2.77
C SER A 8 9.85 -26.72 2.70
N ARG A 9 9.20 -25.86 1.91
CA ARG A 9 9.37 -24.41 1.97
C ARG A 9 8.16 -23.84 2.71
N ASP A 10 8.37 -23.39 3.94
CA ASP A 10 7.27 -22.96 4.81
C ASP A 10 6.75 -21.58 4.40
N THR A 11 5.61 -21.57 3.70
CA THR A 11 5.03 -20.32 3.18
C THR A 11 4.51 -19.40 4.28
N VAL A 12 4.24 -19.88 5.50
CA VAL A 12 3.88 -19.00 6.64
C VAL A 12 5.10 -18.18 7.07
N VAL A 13 6.26 -18.84 7.19
CA VAL A 13 7.52 -18.18 7.56
C VAL A 13 7.95 -17.19 6.48
N ILE A 14 7.85 -17.61 5.21
CA ILE A 14 8.21 -16.77 4.06
C ILE A 14 7.30 -15.55 3.97
N ALA A 15 5.98 -15.73 4.08
CA ALA A 15 5.03 -14.62 4.04
C ALA A 15 5.25 -13.62 5.18
N SER A 16 5.48 -14.10 6.40
CA SER A 16 5.77 -13.24 7.56
C SER A 16 7.07 -12.43 7.37
N THR A 17 8.08 -13.06 6.76
CA THR A 17 9.34 -12.41 6.40
C THR A 17 9.11 -11.35 5.34
N LEU A 18 8.37 -11.68 4.27
CA LEU A 18 8.03 -10.76 3.19
C LEU A 18 7.28 -9.54 3.71
N VAL A 19 6.22 -9.71 4.52
CA VAL A 19 5.48 -8.59 5.13
C VAL A 19 6.42 -7.66 5.89
N SER A 20 7.33 -8.22 6.69
CA SER A 20 8.30 -7.44 7.47
C SER A 20 9.28 -6.68 6.58
N GLN A 21 9.79 -7.34 5.53
CA GLN A 21 10.72 -6.71 4.59
C GLN A 21 10.05 -5.62 3.76
N LEU A 22 8.79 -5.79 3.36
CA LEU A 22 8.05 -4.75 2.64
C LEU A 22 8.05 -3.45 3.44
N GLN A 23 7.87 -3.47 4.77
CA GLN A 23 7.88 -2.26 5.61
C GLN A 23 9.19 -1.44 5.55
N THR A 24 10.28 -2.04 5.06
CA THR A 24 11.54 -1.32 4.84
C THR A 24 11.46 -0.29 3.71
N ILE A 25 10.52 -0.45 2.77
CA ILE A 25 10.33 0.50 1.67
C ILE A 25 9.96 1.88 2.22
N VAL A 26 8.91 1.96 3.03
CA VAL A 26 8.48 3.23 3.64
C VAL A 26 9.55 3.75 4.59
N SER A 27 10.12 2.87 5.43
CA SER A 27 11.02 3.34 6.47
C SER A 27 12.41 3.74 5.96
N ARG A 28 12.94 3.11 4.90
CA ARG A 28 14.35 3.24 4.45
C ARG A 28 14.53 3.69 2.99
N ASN A 29 13.50 3.67 2.14
CA ASN A 29 13.60 4.09 0.74
C ASN A 29 12.87 5.40 0.45
N VAL A 30 11.70 5.62 1.03
CA VAL A 30 10.92 6.86 0.84
C VAL A 30 11.59 8.01 1.61
N ALA A 31 11.68 9.19 0.99
CA ALA A 31 12.23 10.36 1.67
C ALA A 31 11.34 10.73 2.87
N PRO A 32 11.90 11.15 4.03
CA PRO A 32 11.10 11.37 5.24
C PRO A 32 9.99 12.42 5.13
N LEU A 33 10.05 13.31 4.13
CA LEU A 33 9.04 14.34 3.87
C LEU A 33 8.04 13.96 2.77
N ASP A 34 8.26 12.83 2.09
CA ASP A 34 7.31 12.30 1.13
C ASP A 34 6.30 11.40 1.83
N SER A 35 5.02 11.53 1.50
CA SER A 35 3.98 10.68 2.04
C SER A 35 3.96 9.33 1.32
N CYS A 36 4.11 8.25 2.08
CA CYS A 36 3.85 6.89 1.64
C CYS A 36 3.24 6.11 2.79
N VAL A 37 2.04 5.56 2.60
CA VAL A 37 1.42 4.62 3.53
C VAL A 37 1.33 3.27 2.84
N MET A 38 1.74 2.21 3.53
CA MET A 38 1.68 0.87 3.00
C MET A 38 1.11 -0.05 4.08
N SER A 39 0.03 -0.72 3.74
CA SER A 39 -0.71 -1.54 4.68
C SER A 39 -0.90 -2.92 4.11
N VAL A 40 -0.41 -3.95 4.81
CA VAL A 40 -0.80 -5.32 4.55
C VAL A 40 -2.10 -5.57 5.29
N THR A 41 -3.18 -5.84 4.56
CA THR A 41 -4.53 -5.97 5.11
C THR A 41 -5.01 -7.41 5.13
N GLN A 42 -4.33 -8.32 4.44
CA GLN A 42 -4.65 -9.75 4.42
C GLN A 42 -3.39 -10.60 4.39
N ILE A 43 -3.41 -11.70 5.14
CA ILE A 43 -2.46 -12.81 5.02
C ILE A 43 -3.24 -14.12 5.21
N HIS A 44 -3.16 -15.01 4.22
CA HIS A 44 -3.84 -16.30 4.24
C HIS A 44 -2.84 -17.42 3.91
N ALA A 45 -2.69 -18.40 4.81
CA ALA A 45 -1.85 -19.56 4.60
C ALA A 45 -2.29 -20.72 5.52
N GLY A 46 -2.37 -21.93 4.97
CA GLY A 46 -2.68 -23.15 5.73
C GLY A 46 -4.16 -23.35 6.06
N ALA A 47 -4.46 -24.61 6.41
CA ALA A 47 -5.80 -25.06 6.81
C ALA A 47 -5.78 -26.12 7.92
N ALA A 48 -4.60 -26.62 8.30
CA ALA A 48 -4.42 -27.65 9.32
C ALA A 48 -3.16 -27.37 10.15
N TYR A 49 -3.22 -27.63 11.45
CA TYR A 49 -2.17 -27.27 12.41
C TYR A 49 -0.89 -28.13 12.29
N ASN A 50 -0.96 -29.30 11.64
CA ASN A 50 0.14 -30.25 11.49
C ASN A 50 0.65 -30.38 10.04
N VAL A 51 0.23 -29.48 9.14
CA VAL A 51 0.61 -29.46 7.73
C VAL A 51 1.24 -28.12 7.40
N VAL A 52 2.44 -28.15 6.79
CA VAL A 52 3.07 -26.94 6.25
C VAL A 52 2.34 -26.57 4.96
N PRO A 53 1.79 -25.34 4.82
CA PRO A 53 1.08 -24.94 3.61
C PRO A 53 2.02 -24.77 2.42
N GLU A 54 1.52 -25.18 1.26
CA GLU A 54 2.21 -25.01 -0.02
C GLU A 54 2.12 -23.56 -0.55
N ASN A 55 1.06 -22.83 -0.18
CA ASN A 55 0.78 -21.50 -0.71
C ASN A 55 0.43 -20.51 0.42
N ALA A 56 0.81 -19.25 0.21
CA ALA A 56 0.37 -18.11 0.99
C ALA A 56 -0.08 -16.98 0.07
N HIS A 57 -1.12 -16.24 0.49
CA HIS A 57 -1.59 -15.05 -0.20
C HIS A 57 -1.50 -13.84 0.74
N ILE A 58 -0.96 -12.74 0.22
CA ILE A 58 -0.83 -11.47 0.93
C ILE A 58 -1.51 -10.41 0.07
N ALA A 59 -2.33 -9.57 0.68
CA ALA A 59 -2.92 -8.41 0.00
C ALA A 59 -2.81 -7.17 0.88
N GLY A 60 -2.82 -6.02 0.23
CA GLY A 60 -2.59 -4.75 0.89
C GLY A 60 -2.82 -3.56 -0.04
N THR A 61 -2.47 -2.38 0.47
CA THR A 61 -2.61 -1.11 -0.26
C THR A 61 -1.37 -0.26 -0.08
N VAL A 62 -1.10 0.58 -1.07
CA VAL A 62 -0.13 1.67 -1.01
C VAL A 62 -0.88 2.98 -1.25
N ARG A 63 -0.53 4.04 -0.51
CA ARG A 63 -1.04 5.41 -0.66
C ARG A 63 0.14 6.35 -0.80
N TYR A 64 0.03 7.30 -1.72
CA TYR A 64 1.08 8.24 -2.08
C TYR A 64 0.44 9.52 -2.65
N PHE A 65 1.18 10.63 -2.62
CA PHE A 65 0.79 11.86 -3.33
C PHE A 65 1.65 12.15 -4.56
N ARG A 66 2.81 11.51 -4.67
CA ARG A 66 3.76 11.71 -5.77
C ARG A 66 3.93 10.43 -6.56
N GLU A 67 3.92 10.55 -7.88
CA GLU A 67 4.10 9.41 -8.78
C GLU A 67 5.47 8.75 -8.58
N GLU A 68 6.53 9.53 -8.32
CA GLU A 68 7.86 8.96 -8.10
C GLU A 68 7.91 8.05 -6.86
N VAL A 69 7.10 8.34 -5.84
CA VAL A 69 6.98 7.51 -4.62
C VAL A 69 6.30 6.19 -4.95
N CYS A 70 5.25 6.22 -5.78
CA CYS A 70 4.61 5.00 -6.27
C CYS A 70 5.60 4.15 -7.07
N ASN A 71 6.25 4.73 -8.07
CA ASN A 71 7.22 4.04 -8.91
C ASN A 71 8.37 3.43 -8.10
N LEU A 72 8.88 4.17 -7.10
CA LEU A 72 9.88 3.65 -6.16
C LEU A 72 9.33 2.47 -5.37
N ALA A 73 8.14 2.59 -4.77
CA ALA A 73 7.54 1.51 -4.01
C ALA A 73 7.35 0.27 -4.88
N MET A 74 6.84 0.44 -6.10
CA MET A 74 6.64 -0.65 -7.06
C MET A 74 7.94 -1.39 -7.36
N GLN A 75 8.99 -0.65 -7.70
CA GLN A 75 10.31 -1.22 -8.01
C GLN A 75 10.90 -1.94 -6.80
N ARG A 76 10.80 -1.36 -5.61
CA ARG A 76 11.35 -1.96 -4.38
C ARG A 76 10.58 -3.20 -3.94
N MET A 77 9.25 -3.20 -4.07
CA MET A 77 8.43 -4.38 -3.81
C MET A 77 8.86 -5.54 -4.70
N GLN A 78 8.98 -5.31 -6.02
CA GLN A 78 9.41 -6.36 -6.95
C GLN A 78 10.79 -6.91 -6.58
N ALA A 79 11.77 -6.03 -6.30
CA ALA A 79 13.11 -6.46 -5.92
C ALA A 79 13.14 -7.27 -4.61
N ILE A 80 12.28 -6.94 -3.63
CA ILE A 80 12.15 -7.70 -2.39
C ILE A 80 11.50 -9.06 -2.65
N CYS A 81 10.44 -9.11 -3.47
CA CYS A 81 9.80 -10.36 -3.88
C CYS A 81 10.81 -11.27 -4.58
N ASP A 82 11.57 -10.76 -5.55
CA ASP A 82 12.58 -11.54 -6.28
C ASP A 82 13.70 -12.05 -5.34
N GLY A 83 14.16 -11.20 -4.43
CA GLY A 83 15.19 -11.56 -3.46
C GLY A 83 14.75 -12.64 -2.48
N ILE A 84 13.53 -12.54 -1.94
CA ILE A 84 12.97 -13.54 -1.03
C ILE A 84 12.65 -14.84 -1.79
N ALA A 85 12.11 -14.75 -2.99
CA ALA A 85 11.87 -15.90 -3.87
C ALA A 85 13.16 -16.71 -4.07
N ALA A 86 14.25 -16.03 -4.42
CA ALA A 86 15.56 -16.65 -4.58
C ALA A 86 16.11 -17.23 -3.26
N ALA A 87 16.00 -16.50 -2.16
CA ALA A 87 16.55 -16.91 -0.86
C ALA A 87 15.87 -18.17 -0.28
N TYR A 88 14.58 -18.36 -0.56
CA TYR A 88 13.79 -19.48 -0.05
C TYR A 88 13.51 -20.56 -1.11
N GLU A 89 13.99 -20.38 -2.35
CA GLU A 89 13.75 -21.26 -3.50
C GLU A 89 12.24 -21.48 -3.73
N VAL A 90 11.48 -20.38 -3.81
CA VAL A 90 10.04 -20.37 -4.08
C VAL A 90 9.71 -19.39 -5.21
N GLU A 91 8.49 -19.48 -5.73
CA GLU A 91 7.92 -18.48 -6.62
C GLU A 91 7.14 -17.44 -5.83
N ILE A 92 7.30 -16.16 -6.15
CA ILE A 92 6.52 -15.06 -5.57
C ILE A 92 6.02 -14.20 -6.73
N ASN A 93 4.70 -14.19 -6.92
CA ASN A 93 4.04 -13.39 -7.94
C ASN A 93 3.48 -12.10 -7.32
N LEU A 94 3.98 -10.95 -7.78
CA LEU A 94 3.49 -9.64 -7.37
C LEU A 94 2.49 -9.12 -8.41
N ASP A 95 1.23 -8.96 -8.01
CA ASP A 95 0.20 -8.27 -8.78
C ASP A 95 -0.10 -6.93 -8.09
N MET A 96 0.23 -5.84 -8.78
CA MET A 96 0.09 -4.49 -8.25
C MET A 96 -0.65 -3.64 -9.27
N ARG A 97 -1.69 -2.97 -8.79
CA ARG A 97 -2.64 -2.25 -9.63
C ARG A 97 -2.67 -0.80 -9.18
N ASN A 98 -2.35 0.12 -10.08
CA ASN A 98 -2.68 1.52 -9.88
C ASN A 98 -4.13 1.72 -10.32
N VAL A 99 -5.02 2.06 -9.37
CA VAL A 99 -6.47 2.08 -9.62
C VAL A 99 -7.00 3.49 -9.81
N PHE A 100 -6.41 4.50 -9.15
CA PHE A 100 -6.84 5.90 -9.20
C PHE A 100 -5.64 6.83 -9.17
N ASP A 101 -5.76 7.97 -9.85
CA ASP A 101 -4.79 9.06 -9.75
C ASP A 101 -4.94 9.83 -8.42
N VAL A 102 -3.97 10.70 -8.13
CA VAL A 102 -4.02 11.56 -6.95
C VAL A 102 -5.04 12.67 -7.22
N LEU A 103 -6.08 12.76 -6.39
CA LEU A 103 -7.08 13.82 -6.48
C LEU A 103 -6.44 15.18 -6.14
N VAL A 104 -6.38 16.05 -7.14
CA VAL A 104 -5.89 17.44 -7.00
C VAL A 104 -7.05 18.37 -7.32
N ASN A 105 -7.53 19.09 -6.30
CA ASN A 105 -8.54 20.11 -6.53
C ASN A 105 -7.94 21.33 -7.23
N ASP A 106 -8.68 21.90 -8.18
CA ASP A 106 -8.37 23.22 -8.74
C ASP A 106 -8.54 24.29 -7.66
N HIS A 107 -7.52 25.13 -7.49
CA HIS A 107 -7.49 26.11 -6.41
C HIS A 107 -8.54 27.22 -6.60
N GLU A 108 -8.72 27.71 -7.82
CA GLU A 108 -9.67 28.79 -8.10
C GLU A 108 -11.11 28.32 -7.91
N LEU A 109 -11.41 27.10 -8.34
CA LEU A 109 -12.73 26.50 -8.11
C LEU A 109 -12.95 26.19 -6.64
N SER A 110 -11.93 25.68 -5.93
CA SER A 110 -12.05 25.40 -4.49
C SER A 110 -12.36 26.66 -3.69
N ASP A 111 -11.64 27.75 -3.96
CA ASP A 111 -11.87 29.05 -3.32
C ASP A 111 -13.29 29.55 -3.60
N ALA A 112 -13.73 29.50 -4.86
CA ALA A 112 -15.08 29.93 -5.23
C ALA A 112 -16.18 29.11 -4.52
N TYR A 113 -15.97 27.81 -4.34
CA TYR A 113 -16.89 26.94 -3.59
C TYR A 113 -16.89 27.25 -2.09
N ILE A 114 -15.73 27.52 -1.50
CA ILE A 114 -15.59 27.90 -0.10
C ILE A 114 -16.29 29.25 0.17
N ASP A 115 -16.12 30.23 -0.71
CA ASP A 115 -16.77 31.53 -0.61
C ASP A 115 -18.30 31.39 -0.66
N ALA A 116 -18.80 30.67 -1.67
CA ALA A 116 -20.24 30.43 -1.81
C ALA A 116 -20.83 29.64 -0.62
N ALA A 117 -20.09 28.65 -0.09
CA ALA A 117 -20.52 27.91 1.10
C ALA A 117 -20.54 28.79 2.35
N THR A 118 -19.55 29.67 2.50
CA THR A 118 -19.43 30.60 3.63
C THR A 118 -20.60 31.59 3.68
N ASP A 119 -21.01 32.11 2.52
CA ASP A 119 -22.16 33.01 2.40
C ASP A 119 -23.47 32.37 2.87
N ILE A 120 -23.63 31.06 2.65
CA ILE A 120 -24.87 30.32 2.96
C ILE A 120 -24.87 29.78 4.39
N LEU A 121 -23.74 29.20 4.82
CA LEU A 121 -23.65 28.41 6.05
C LEU A 121 -23.03 29.19 7.21
N GLY A 122 -22.39 30.33 6.96
CA GLY A 122 -21.58 31.05 7.94
C GLY A 122 -20.18 30.46 8.09
N ALA A 123 -19.20 31.32 8.35
CA ALA A 123 -17.78 30.98 8.38
C ALA A 123 -17.43 29.92 9.44
N GLU A 124 -18.19 29.83 10.53
CA GLU A 124 -18.00 28.83 11.58
C GLU A 124 -18.34 27.40 11.14
N ASN A 125 -19.09 27.25 10.05
CA ASN A 125 -19.54 25.95 9.53
C ASN A 125 -18.78 25.52 8.26
N VAL A 126 -17.78 26.31 7.83
CA VAL A 126 -16.94 26.01 6.66
C VAL A 126 -15.49 25.88 7.11
N SER A 127 -14.85 24.79 6.72
CA SER A 127 -13.44 24.54 7.02
C SER A 127 -12.64 24.40 5.74
N ASP A 128 -11.66 25.25 5.56
CA ASP A 128 -10.59 25.04 4.59
C ASP A 128 -9.53 24.11 5.21
N ILE A 129 -9.72 22.80 5.02
CA ILE A 129 -8.77 21.80 5.50
C ILE A 129 -7.62 21.71 4.50
N SER A 130 -6.53 22.41 4.81
CA SER A 130 -5.31 22.42 4.00
C SER A 130 -4.41 21.19 4.19
N VAL A 131 -4.73 20.31 5.15
CA VAL A 131 -3.96 19.08 5.39
C VAL A 131 -4.48 17.98 4.47
N PRO A 132 -3.65 17.45 3.54
CA PRO A 132 -4.08 16.38 2.65
C PRO A 132 -4.48 15.11 3.40
N ALA A 133 -5.55 14.46 2.95
CA ALA A 133 -5.96 13.15 3.45
C ALA A 133 -5.33 12.04 2.60
N THR A 134 -4.89 10.95 3.22
CA THR A 134 -4.28 9.80 2.53
C THR A 134 -5.31 8.76 2.07
N GLY A 135 -6.61 9.11 2.08
CA GLY A 135 -7.65 8.34 1.42
C GLY A 135 -7.49 8.40 -0.10
N SER A 136 -8.07 7.44 -0.81
CA SER A 136 -8.16 7.48 -2.28
C SER A 136 -9.63 7.63 -2.64
N GLU A 137 -9.92 8.40 -3.70
CA GLU A 137 -11.27 8.64 -4.20
C GLU A 137 -11.30 8.67 -5.73
N ASP A 138 -12.31 8.05 -6.34
CA ASP A 138 -12.40 7.86 -7.80
C ASP A 138 -12.78 9.14 -8.56
N PHE A 139 -13.27 10.17 -7.87
CA PHE A 139 -13.46 11.51 -8.41
C PHE A 139 -12.16 12.13 -8.96
N ALA A 140 -10.99 11.61 -8.56
CA ALA A 140 -9.70 11.99 -9.13
C ALA A 140 -9.67 11.88 -10.66
N ASP A 141 -10.35 10.87 -11.23
CA ASP A 141 -10.35 10.60 -12.67
C ASP A 141 -11.40 11.46 -13.44
N MET A 142 -12.18 12.28 -12.72
CA MET A 142 -13.27 13.11 -13.29
C MET A 142 -12.94 14.61 -13.34
N LEU A 143 -11.81 15.02 -12.75
CA LEU A 143 -11.29 16.39 -12.75
C LEU A 143 -10.42 16.66 -13.99
#